data_AF-A0A8H7GZH0-F1
#
_entry.id   AF-A0A8H7GZH0-F1
#
_cell.length_a   1.000
_cell.length_b   1.000
_cell.length_c   1.000
_cell.angle_alpha   90.00
_cell.angle_beta   90.00
_cell.angle_gamma   90.00
#
_symmetry.space_group_name_H-M   'P 1'
#
loop_
_entity.id
_entity.type
_entity.pdbx_description
1 polymer ?
#
loop_
_entity_poly.entity_id
_entity_poly.type
_entity_poly.pdbx_seq_one_letter_code
_entity_poly.pdbx_strand_id
1 'polypeptide(L)'
;MEITYAYDSREGKQRPPEPKSISCDLIVTTIRSKKHFIPVEFSHEMCYYEEYVDDMGHKKSEDLESFETIVIKPFQEYYHSLVSIMRDVGFENDAYRVETLLFKDIKSMALLQTKKINLAVPDVKIIQTGEKSSGSFSGISSVPWTQSTSQVDVNYSVFAKNFMLDIDFNSCHLKGAPQVVPGKSAFDELCLVPDFQTCLMARMYFLRVTVRHKNGVAQAVHVPLTIYQ
;
A
#
# COMPACT_ATOMS: atom_id res chain seq x y z
N MET A 1 -5.71 14.88 -0.19
CA MET A 1 -5.72 13.86 0.88
C MET A 1 -6.38 14.44 2.11
N GLU A 2 -7.00 13.58 2.91
CA GLU A 2 -7.68 13.97 4.14
C GLU A 2 -7.23 13.05 5.28
N ILE A 3 -6.95 13.64 6.44
CA ILE A 3 -6.81 12.90 7.70
C ILE A 3 -8.03 13.22 8.54
N THR A 4 -8.77 12.19 8.95
CA THR A 4 -9.97 12.31 9.76
C THR A 4 -9.77 11.71 11.15
N TYR A 5 -10.41 12.32 12.14
CA TYR A 5 -10.54 11.80 13.49
C TYR A 5 -11.96 12.04 13.97
N ALA A 6 -12.64 10.98 14.37
CA ALA A 6 -14.00 11.05 14.90
C ALA A 6 -14.01 10.50 16.34
N TYR A 7 -14.78 11.13 17.21
CA TYR A 7 -15.02 10.63 18.56
C TYR A 7 -16.47 10.89 18.99
N ASP A 8 -16.96 10.05 19.90
CA ASP A 8 -18.29 10.19 20.49
C ASP A 8 -18.29 11.34 21.51
N SER A 9 -19.05 12.40 21.22
CA SER A 9 -19.12 13.59 22.08
C SER A 9 -19.72 13.31 23.47
N ARG A 10 -20.42 12.17 23.65
CA ARG A 10 -20.96 11.72 24.94
C ARG A 10 -19.88 11.26 25.91
N GLU A 11 -18.75 10.79 25.41
CA GLU A 11 -17.60 10.38 26.23
C GLU A 11 -16.75 11.56 26.73
N GLY A 12 -17.19 12.79 26.43
CA GLY A 12 -16.51 14.02 26.79
C GLY A 12 -15.67 14.60 25.65
N LYS A 13 -15.13 15.80 25.85
CA LYS A 13 -14.35 16.50 24.82
C LYS A 13 -12.99 15.84 24.64
N GLN A 14 -12.76 15.24 23.47
CA GLN A 14 -11.45 14.75 23.05
C GLN A 14 -10.79 15.73 22.08
N ARG A 15 -9.47 15.65 21.95
CA ARG A 15 -8.70 16.40 20.96
C ARG A 15 -8.06 15.41 19.99
N PRO A 16 -8.09 15.69 18.67
CA PRO A 16 -7.45 14.82 17.71
C PRO A 16 -5.94 14.67 18.01
N PRO A 17 -5.35 13.49 17.77
CA PRO A 17 -3.91 13.31 17.87
C PRO A 17 -3.21 14.19 16.84
N GLU A 18 -2.21 14.95 17.27
CA GLU A 18 -1.54 15.89 16.37
C GLU A 18 -0.51 15.15 15.48
N PRO A 19 -0.62 15.24 14.15
CA PRO A 19 0.37 14.69 13.24
C PRO A 19 1.71 15.39 13.43
N LYS A 20 2.79 14.61 13.54
CA LYS A 20 4.16 15.10 13.69
C LYS A 20 4.83 15.31 12.34
N SER A 21 4.69 14.34 11.43
CA SER A 21 5.36 14.37 10.12
C SER A 21 4.62 13.52 9.10
N ILE A 22 4.77 13.87 7.83
CA ILE A 22 4.40 13.04 6.68
C ILE A 22 5.69 12.65 5.97
N SER A 23 5.79 11.38 5.57
CA SER A 23 6.88 10.87 4.72
C SER A 23 6.29 10.04 3.59
N CYS A 24 6.92 10.08 2.42
CA CYS A 24 6.53 9.27 1.28
C CYS A 24 7.65 8.32 0.85
N ASP A 25 7.29 7.08 0.53
CA ASP A 25 8.17 6.11 -0.13
C ASP A 25 7.50 5.65 -1.43
N LEU A 26 8.26 5.63 -2.53
CA LEU A 26 7.86 4.92 -3.75
C LEU A 26 8.19 3.43 -3.58
N ILE A 27 7.17 2.59 -3.60
CA ILE A 27 7.27 1.14 -3.46
C ILE A 27 7.19 0.52 -4.85
N VAL A 28 8.24 -0.17 -5.25
CA VAL A 28 8.27 -0.97 -6.48
C VAL A 28 8.05 -2.42 -6.12
N THR A 29 6.89 -2.96 -6.47
CA THR A 29 6.52 -4.35 -6.23
C THR A 29 6.75 -5.15 -7.50
N THR A 30 7.64 -6.13 -7.44
CA THR A 30 7.83 -7.13 -8.50
C THR A 30 7.24 -8.45 -8.04
N ILE A 31 6.29 -8.98 -8.79
CA ILE A 31 5.70 -10.31 -8.59
C ILE A 31 6.26 -11.21 -9.69
N ARG A 32 6.74 -12.41 -9.35
CA ARG A 32 7.38 -13.31 -10.30
C ARG A 32 6.98 -14.75 -10.05
N SER A 33 6.70 -15.46 -11.15
CA SER A 33 6.73 -16.92 -11.18
C SER A 33 8.06 -17.42 -11.74
N LYS A 34 8.63 -18.44 -11.10
CA LYS A 34 9.88 -19.06 -11.58
C LYS A 34 9.68 -20.00 -12.75
N LYS A 35 8.51 -20.66 -12.82
CA LYS A 35 8.30 -21.83 -13.69
C LYS A 35 6.94 -21.88 -14.37
N HIS A 36 5.90 -21.42 -13.70
CA HIS A 36 4.51 -21.60 -14.14
C HIS A 36 3.96 -20.30 -14.69
N PHE A 37 3.21 -20.35 -15.80
CA PHE A 37 2.57 -19.14 -16.29
C PHE A 37 1.50 -18.67 -15.31
N ILE A 38 1.45 -17.35 -15.13
CA ILE A 38 0.46 -16.67 -14.30
C ILE A 38 -0.86 -16.66 -15.08
N PRO A 39 -1.95 -17.23 -14.53
CA PRO A 39 -3.20 -17.46 -15.26
C PRO A 39 -4.16 -16.26 -15.20
N VAL A 40 -3.85 -15.25 -14.40
CA VAL A 40 -4.72 -14.08 -14.16
C VAL A 40 -3.92 -12.78 -14.25
N GLU A 41 -4.59 -11.71 -14.67
CA GLU A 41 -4.05 -10.36 -14.57
C GLU A 41 -4.14 -9.85 -13.12
N PHE A 42 -3.08 -9.21 -12.64
CA PHE A 42 -3.06 -8.59 -11.32
C PHE A 42 -3.51 -7.14 -11.39
N SER A 43 -4.29 -6.72 -10.40
CA SER A 43 -4.61 -5.32 -10.14
C SER A 43 -3.91 -4.81 -8.88
N HIS A 44 -3.84 -3.49 -8.72
CA HIS A 44 -3.25 -2.86 -7.53
C HIS A 44 -4.00 -3.23 -6.23
N GLU A 45 -5.32 -3.46 -6.33
CA GLU A 45 -6.21 -3.90 -5.23
C GLU A 45 -5.80 -5.26 -4.65
N MET A 46 -5.10 -6.09 -5.43
CA MET A 46 -4.59 -7.38 -4.95
C MET A 46 -3.36 -7.24 -4.04
N CYS A 47 -2.78 -6.04 -3.93
CA CYS A 47 -1.60 -5.79 -3.12
C CYS A 47 -1.92 -5.19 -1.74
N TYR A 48 -2.97 -4.37 -1.64
CA TYR A 48 -3.40 -3.65 -0.44
C TYR A 48 -4.91 -3.37 -0.54
N TYR A 49 -5.67 -3.45 0.56
CA TYR A 49 -7.07 -3.02 0.54
C TYR A 49 -7.19 -1.49 0.57
N GLU A 50 -8.16 -0.94 -0.16
CA GLU A 50 -8.31 0.50 -0.36
C GLU A 50 -8.62 1.28 0.93
N GLU A 51 -9.35 0.67 1.85
CA GLU A 51 -9.83 1.31 3.09
C GLU A 51 -8.89 1.09 4.28
N TYR A 52 -7.78 0.39 4.07
CA TYR A 52 -6.95 -0.08 5.15
C TYR A 52 -5.78 0.88 5.44
N VAL A 53 -5.70 1.32 6.70
CA VAL A 53 -4.59 2.10 7.22
C VAL A 53 -3.70 1.19 8.05
N ASP A 54 -2.46 0.99 7.60
CA ASP A 54 -1.49 0.18 8.32
C ASP A 54 -1.10 0.88 9.64
N ASP A 55 -1.58 0.35 10.77
CA ASP A 55 -1.05 0.70 12.09
C ASP A 55 0.30 0.02 12.31
N MET A 56 1.35 0.73 11.90
CA MET A 56 2.73 0.28 11.97
C MET A 56 3.26 0.18 13.43
N GLY A 57 2.49 0.63 14.43
CA GLY A 57 2.88 0.63 15.84
C GLY A 57 2.53 -0.64 16.60
N HIS A 58 1.48 -1.35 16.18
CA HIS A 58 0.89 -2.45 16.97
C HIS A 58 0.85 -3.81 16.26
N LYS A 59 1.04 -3.86 14.93
CA LYS A 59 1.00 -5.10 14.16
C LYS A 59 2.38 -5.69 13.91
N LYS A 60 2.50 -7.03 13.94
CA LYS A 60 3.71 -7.71 13.45
C LYS A 60 3.77 -7.57 11.93
N SER A 61 4.97 -7.63 11.36
CA SER A 61 5.16 -7.54 9.90
C SER A 61 4.38 -8.59 9.10
N GLU A 62 4.04 -9.74 9.70
CA GLU A 62 3.26 -10.81 9.08
C GLU A 62 1.75 -10.50 9.03
N ASP A 63 1.29 -9.57 9.87
CA ASP A 63 -0.11 -9.13 9.95
C ASP A 63 -0.39 -7.93 9.05
N LEU A 64 0.65 -7.40 8.38
CA LEU A 64 0.51 -6.29 7.43
C LEU A 64 0.00 -6.82 6.10
N GLU A 65 -0.90 -6.04 5.51
CA GLU A 65 -1.53 -6.40 4.26
C GLU A 65 -0.55 -6.29 3.10
N SER A 66 -0.59 -7.28 2.23
CA SER A 66 0.34 -7.40 1.13
C SER A 66 -0.17 -8.40 0.09
N PHE A 67 0.39 -8.36 -1.11
CA PHE A 67 0.11 -9.37 -2.14
C PHE A 67 0.35 -10.81 -1.64
N GLU A 68 1.34 -11.00 -0.77
CA GLU A 68 1.65 -12.27 -0.15
C GLU A 68 0.50 -12.79 0.73
N THR A 69 -0.11 -11.91 1.53
CA THR A 69 -1.19 -12.28 2.45
C THR A 69 -2.56 -12.31 1.78
N ILE A 70 -2.80 -11.44 0.79
CA ILE A 70 -4.08 -11.30 0.07
C ILE A 70 -4.22 -12.36 -1.03
N VAL A 71 -3.14 -12.68 -1.75
CA VAL A 71 -3.18 -13.60 -2.90
C VAL A 71 -2.42 -14.89 -2.62
N ILE A 72 -1.13 -14.81 -2.33
CA ILE A 72 -0.27 -16.01 -2.32
C ILE A 72 -0.72 -16.99 -1.23
N LYS A 73 -0.97 -16.50 -0.01
CA LYS A 73 -1.35 -17.35 1.13
C LYS A 73 -2.68 -18.10 0.90
N PRO A 74 -3.79 -17.47 0.48
CA PRO A 74 -5.01 -18.21 0.12
C PRO A 74 -4.78 -19.29 -0.94
N PHE A 75 -3.98 -19.00 -1.98
CA PHE A 75 -3.66 -20.00 -3.00
C PHE A 75 -2.78 -21.13 -2.48
N GLN A 76 -1.88 -20.87 -1.52
CA GLN A 76 -1.13 -21.92 -0.81
C GLN A 76 -2.07 -22.83 -0.03
N GLU A 77 -3.05 -22.27 0.68
CA GLU A 77 -4.07 -23.04 1.40
C GLU A 77 -4.91 -23.90 0.44
N TYR A 78 -5.37 -23.34 -0.69
CA TYR A 78 -6.07 -24.10 -1.72
C TYR A 78 -5.22 -25.23 -2.30
N TYR A 79 -3.95 -24.94 -2.61
CA TYR A 79 -3.02 -25.94 -3.12
C TYR A 79 -2.80 -27.08 -2.12
N HIS A 80 -2.61 -26.77 -0.83
CA HIS A 80 -2.40 -27.77 0.21
C HIS A 80 -3.64 -28.64 0.43
N SER A 81 -4.82 -28.03 0.53
CA SER A 81 -6.09 -28.75 0.67
C SER A 81 -6.33 -29.68 -0.50
N LEU A 82 -6.12 -29.19 -1.73
CA LEU A 82 -6.34 -29.97 -2.93
C LEU A 82 -5.36 -31.15 -3.05
N VAL A 83 -4.08 -30.93 -2.73
CA VAL A 83 -3.09 -32.02 -2.67
C VAL A 83 -3.45 -33.05 -1.59
N SER A 84 -3.97 -32.63 -0.44
CA SER A 84 -4.41 -33.57 0.61
C SER A 84 -5.57 -34.43 0.12
N ILE A 85 -6.62 -33.83 -0.45
CA ILE A 85 -7.79 -34.57 -0.94
C ILE A 85 -7.38 -35.55 -2.05
N MET A 86 -6.54 -35.12 -3.00
CA MET A 86 -6.04 -36.00 -4.06
C MET A 86 -5.26 -37.21 -3.52
N ARG A 87 -4.48 -37.01 -2.46
CA ARG A 87 -3.75 -38.10 -1.79
C ARG A 87 -4.71 -39.05 -1.08
N ASP A 88 -5.71 -38.52 -0.39
CA ASP A 88 -6.60 -39.29 0.48
C ASP A 88 -7.64 -40.09 -0.33
N VAL A 89 -8.12 -39.54 -1.45
CA VAL A 89 -9.10 -40.20 -2.36
C VAL A 89 -8.41 -41.11 -3.39
N GLY A 90 -7.15 -40.84 -3.71
CA GLY A 90 -6.37 -41.56 -4.72
C GLY A 90 -6.54 -40.98 -6.13
N PHE A 91 -5.45 -40.95 -6.91
CA PHE A 91 -5.39 -40.35 -8.25
C PHE A 91 -6.19 -41.10 -9.32
N GLU A 92 -6.59 -42.36 -9.06
CA GLU A 92 -7.30 -43.22 -10.01
C GLU A 92 -8.81 -43.34 -9.73
N ASN A 93 -9.34 -42.51 -8.81
CA ASN A 93 -10.76 -42.52 -8.52
C ASN A 93 -11.54 -41.68 -9.53
N ASP A 94 -12.29 -42.32 -10.43
CA ASP A 94 -13.11 -41.66 -11.44
C ASP A 94 -14.17 -40.70 -10.87
N ALA A 95 -14.57 -40.87 -9.60
CA ALA A 95 -15.51 -39.97 -8.94
C ALA A 95 -14.88 -38.64 -8.50
N TYR A 96 -13.55 -38.55 -8.44
CA TYR A 96 -12.83 -37.34 -8.03
C TYR A 96 -11.64 -37.07 -8.96
N ARG A 97 -11.93 -36.40 -10.08
CA ARG A 97 -10.93 -36.03 -11.08
C ARG A 97 -10.72 -34.52 -11.09
N VAL A 98 -9.62 -34.07 -10.50
CA VAL A 98 -9.21 -32.66 -10.57
C VAL A 98 -8.71 -32.34 -11.99
N GLU A 99 -9.22 -31.26 -12.57
CA GLU A 99 -8.76 -30.78 -13.87
C GLU A 99 -7.29 -30.37 -13.81
N THR A 100 -6.49 -30.84 -14.77
CA THR A 100 -5.05 -30.56 -14.81
C THR A 100 -4.72 -29.07 -14.97
N LEU A 101 -5.55 -28.31 -15.69
CA LEU A 101 -5.37 -26.88 -15.86
C LEU A 101 -5.61 -26.15 -14.54
N LEU A 102 -6.75 -26.39 -13.89
CA LEU A 102 -7.06 -25.84 -12.56
C LEU A 102 -5.95 -26.13 -11.54
N PHE A 103 -5.45 -27.36 -11.49
CA PHE A 103 -4.33 -27.72 -10.60
C PHE A 103 -3.08 -26.87 -10.88
N LYS A 104 -2.73 -26.71 -12.16
CA LYS A 104 -1.57 -25.91 -12.58
C LYS A 104 -1.77 -24.44 -12.25
N ASP A 105 -2.97 -23.91 -12.44
CA ASP A 105 -3.30 -22.51 -12.17
C ASP A 105 -3.21 -22.20 -10.68
N ILE A 106 -3.83 -23.02 -9.83
CA ILE A 106 -3.71 -22.89 -8.36
C ILE A 106 -2.24 -23.00 -7.92
N LYS A 107 -1.51 -23.99 -8.44
CA LYS A 107 -0.10 -24.18 -8.14
C LYS A 107 0.75 -22.99 -8.58
N SER A 108 0.44 -22.39 -9.73
CA SER A 108 1.19 -21.26 -10.26
C SER A 108 1.08 -20.04 -9.33
N MET A 109 -0.13 -19.76 -8.84
CA MET A 109 -0.44 -18.67 -7.93
C MET A 109 0.16 -18.90 -6.54
N ALA A 110 0.10 -20.13 -6.02
CA ALA A 110 0.65 -20.50 -4.71
C ALA A 110 2.19 -20.37 -4.62
N LEU A 111 2.87 -20.45 -5.77
CA LEU A 111 4.33 -20.45 -5.87
C LEU A 111 4.91 -19.11 -6.38
N LEU A 112 4.10 -18.07 -6.44
CA LEU A 112 4.56 -16.73 -6.75
C LEU A 112 5.56 -16.24 -5.71
N GLN A 113 6.45 -15.35 -6.14
CA GLN A 113 7.41 -14.68 -5.29
C GLN A 113 7.32 -13.17 -5.49
N THR A 114 7.39 -12.43 -4.41
CA THR A 114 7.36 -10.97 -4.39
C THR A 114 8.74 -10.43 -4.04
N LYS A 115 9.09 -9.29 -4.62
CA LYS A 115 10.22 -8.46 -4.23
C LYS A 115 9.76 -7.01 -4.18
N LYS A 116 9.94 -6.36 -3.03
CA LYS A 116 9.61 -4.95 -2.82
C LYS A 116 10.89 -4.14 -2.71
N ILE A 117 10.97 -3.06 -3.47
CA ILE A 117 12.04 -2.05 -3.36
C ILE A 117 11.40 -0.77 -2.86
N ASN A 118 11.91 -0.23 -1.76
CA ASN A 118 11.43 1.01 -1.17
C ASN A 118 12.41 2.12 -1.53
N LEU A 119 11.93 3.11 -2.28
CA LEU A 119 12.68 4.30 -2.63
C LEU A 119 12.13 5.47 -1.80
N ALA A 120 12.98 6.08 -0.97
CA ALA A 120 12.59 7.22 -0.17
C ALA A 120 12.38 8.44 -1.08
N VAL A 121 11.32 9.21 -0.85
CA VAL A 121 11.02 10.45 -1.57
C VAL A 121 11.09 11.60 -0.56
N PRO A 122 12.24 12.29 -0.43
CA PRO A 122 12.45 13.29 0.62
C PRO A 122 11.76 14.62 0.32
N ASP A 123 11.65 15.02 -0.95
CA ASP A 123 11.02 16.30 -1.32
C ASP A 123 9.51 16.16 -1.41
N VAL A 124 8.88 16.22 -0.24
CA VAL A 124 7.43 16.24 -0.07
C VAL A 124 7.02 17.57 0.55
N LYS A 125 6.27 18.38 -0.20
CA LYS A 125 5.71 19.64 0.26
C LYS A 125 4.22 19.49 0.53
N ILE A 126 3.74 20.19 1.56
CA ILE A 126 2.33 20.22 1.92
C ILE A 126 1.75 21.54 1.43
N ILE A 127 0.71 21.45 0.60
CA ILE A 127 0.02 22.60 0.01
C ILE A 127 -1.44 22.55 0.46
N GLN A 128 -2.04 23.72 0.69
CA GLN A 128 -3.49 23.83 0.80
C GLN A 128 -4.01 24.82 -0.22
N THR A 129 -5.01 24.39 -0.97
CA THR A 129 -5.78 25.21 -1.89
C THR A 129 -7.05 25.66 -1.16
N GLY A 130 -7.05 26.90 -0.67
CA GLY A 130 -8.24 27.57 -0.14
C GLY A 130 -8.46 28.92 -0.83
N GLU A 131 -9.71 29.38 -0.91
CA GLU A 131 -10.13 30.59 -1.63
C GLU A 131 -9.43 31.90 -1.18
N LYS A 132 -8.75 31.90 -0.02
CA LYS A 132 -8.14 33.12 0.56
C LYS A 132 -6.64 33.02 0.85
N SER A 133 -6.01 31.87 0.61
CA SER A 133 -4.55 31.73 0.77
C SER A 133 -4.08 30.44 0.10
N SER A 134 -3.47 30.56 -1.07
CA SER A 134 -2.63 29.51 -1.65
C SER A 134 -1.24 29.64 -1.01
N GLY A 135 -0.92 28.73 -0.08
CA GLY A 135 0.35 28.74 0.65
C GLY A 135 0.93 27.34 0.81
N SER A 136 2.26 27.27 0.87
CA SER A 136 2.96 26.04 1.28
C SER A 136 3.14 26.05 2.79
N PHE A 137 2.86 24.92 3.43
CA PHE A 137 3.06 24.72 4.85
C PHE A 137 4.43 24.09 5.13
N SER A 138 5.08 24.54 6.20
CA SER A 138 6.36 23.97 6.65
C SER A 138 6.23 22.54 7.19
N GLY A 139 5.02 22.09 7.50
CA GLY A 139 4.73 20.72 7.94
C GLY A 139 3.26 20.48 8.26
N ILE A 140 2.87 19.21 8.40
CA ILE A 140 1.47 18.79 8.61
C ILE A 140 0.85 19.33 9.91
N SER A 141 1.68 19.64 10.91
CA SER A 141 1.24 20.24 12.17
C SER A 141 0.72 21.66 12.00
N SER A 142 1.12 22.37 10.94
CA SER A 142 0.68 23.73 10.65
C SER A 142 -0.64 23.82 9.88
N VAL A 143 -1.12 22.69 9.33
CA VAL A 143 -2.45 22.60 8.72
C VAL A 143 -3.50 22.58 9.84
N PRO A 144 -4.49 23.50 9.88
CA PRO A 144 -5.48 23.53 10.95
C PRO A 144 -6.48 22.38 10.84
N TRP A 145 -6.97 21.91 11.99
CA TRP A 145 -8.13 21.02 12.03
C TRP A 145 -9.42 21.80 11.74
N THR A 146 -10.26 21.28 10.85
CA THR A 146 -11.64 21.74 10.68
C THR A 146 -12.58 20.78 11.41
N GLN A 147 -13.40 21.31 12.32
CA GLN A 147 -14.37 20.52 13.06
C GLN A 147 -15.74 20.59 12.38
N SER A 148 -16.39 19.44 12.24
CA SER A 148 -17.78 19.30 11.81
C SER A 148 -18.49 18.23 12.64
N THR A 149 -19.82 18.22 12.59
CA THR A 149 -20.63 17.12 13.14
C THR A 149 -20.78 16.03 12.08
N SER A 150 -20.75 14.75 12.49
CA SER A 150 -21.00 13.64 11.56
C SER A 150 -22.40 13.74 10.96
N GLN A 151 -22.51 13.42 9.66
CA GLN A 151 -23.79 13.38 8.95
C GLN A 151 -24.60 12.12 9.27
N VAL A 152 -23.95 11.07 9.79
CA VAL A 152 -24.55 9.77 10.07
C VAL A 152 -25.02 9.66 11.53
N ASP A 153 -24.26 10.24 12.46
CA ASP A 153 -24.61 10.26 13.89
C ASP A 153 -24.23 11.62 14.50
N VAL A 154 -25.24 12.41 14.86
CA VAL A 154 -25.08 13.75 15.45
C VAL A 154 -24.27 13.76 16.76
N ASN A 155 -24.12 12.61 17.42
CA ASN A 155 -23.32 12.47 18.62
C ASN A 155 -21.81 12.41 18.33
N TYR A 156 -21.39 12.27 17.07
CA TYR A 156 -19.98 12.24 16.72
C TYR A 156 -19.47 13.60 16.26
N SER A 157 -18.39 14.05 16.89
CA SER A 157 -17.58 15.17 16.39
C SER A 157 -16.49 14.65 15.47
N VAL A 158 -16.38 15.24 14.29
CA VAL A 158 -15.40 14.87 13.27
C VAL A 158 -14.42 16.03 13.08
N PHE A 159 -13.14 15.72 13.09
CA PHE A 159 -12.04 16.63 12.82
C PHE A 159 -11.36 16.17 11.54
N ALA A 160 -11.17 17.09 10.59
CA ALA A 160 -10.49 16.82 9.34
C ALA A 160 -9.30 17.77 9.12
N LYS A 161 -8.20 17.26 8.57
CA LYS A 161 -7.14 18.06 7.94
C LYS A 161 -7.12 17.75 6.45
N ASN A 162 -7.42 18.78 5.65
CA ASN A 162 -7.42 18.70 4.20
C ASN A 162 -6.16 19.36 3.64
N PHE A 163 -5.40 18.58 2.85
CA PHE A 163 -4.16 19.05 2.25
C PHE A 163 -3.83 18.29 0.96
N MET A 164 -2.96 18.89 0.15
CA MET A 164 -2.34 18.29 -1.02
C MET A 164 -0.88 18.03 -0.73
N LEU A 165 -0.37 16.93 -1.29
CA LEU A 165 1.07 16.68 -1.34
C LEU A 165 1.58 17.03 -2.72
N ASP A 166 2.61 17.86 -2.76
CA ASP A 166 3.43 18.11 -3.94
C ASP A 166 4.72 17.30 -3.76
N ILE A 167 4.95 16.37 -4.68
CA ILE A 167 5.94 15.30 -4.55
C ILE A 167 6.86 15.36 -5.75
N ASP A 168 8.15 15.59 -5.50
CA ASP A 168 9.18 15.57 -6.54
C ASP A 168 9.97 14.26 -6.47
N PHE A 169 9.84 13.44 -7.51
CA PHE A 169 10.57 12.17 -7.60
C PHE A 169 12.05 12.35 -8.03
N ASN A 170 12.50 13.54 -8.40
CA ASN A 170 13.91 13.78 -8.76
C ASN A 170 14.88 13.61 -7.58
N SER A 171 14.42 13.65 -6.34
CA SER A 171 15.24 13.37 -5.16
C SER A 171 15.07 11.95 -4.61
N CYS A 172 14.34 11.11 -5.36
CA CYS A 172 14.09 9.73 -4.99
C CYS A 172 15.39 8.91 -4.93
N HIS A 173 15.56 8.08 -3.91
CA HIS A 173 16.76 7.25 -3.74
C HIS A 173 16.42 5.96 -3.01
N LEU A 174 17.24 4.92 -3.19
CA LEU A 174 17.07 3.67 -2.46
C LEU A 174 17.15 3.93 -0.95
N LYS A 175 16.17 3.45 -0.19
CA LYS A 175 16.13 3.67 1.26
C LYS A 175 17.38 3.10 1.93
N GLY A 176 18.13 3.95 2.62
CA GLY A 176 19.42 3.61 3.25
C GLY A 176 20.65 3.89 2.39
N ALA A 177 20.48 4.25 1.12
CA ALA A 177 21.54 4.83 0.30
C ALA A 177 21.69 6.34 0.57
N PRO A 178 22.82 6.95 0.21
CA PRO A 178 22.97 8.40 0.24
C PRO A 178 21.89 9.10 -0.61
N GLN A 179 21.54 10.33 -0.23
CA GLN A 179 20.64 11.15 -1.03
C GLN A 179 21.29 11.55 -2.35
N VAL A 180 20.43 11.82 -3.35
CA VAL A 180 20.85 12.34 -4.65
C VAL A 180 21.62 13.65 -4.44
N VAL A 181 22.78 13.75 -5.08
CA VAL A 181 23.62 14.96 -5.00
C VAL A 181 22.85 16.15 -5.57
N PRO A 182 22.88 17.33 -4.92
CA PRO A 182 22.21 18.52 -5.44
C PRO A 182 22.59 18.82 -6.90
N GLY A 183 21.59 19.04 -7.75
CA GLY A 183 21.77 19.31 -9.19
C GLY A 183 21.84 18.07 -10.09
N LYS A 184 21.76 16.86 -9.53
CA LYS A 184 21.56 15.61 -10.29
C LYS A 184 20.13 15.11 -10.13
N SER A 185 19.68 14.29 -11.07
CA SER A 185 18.38 13.63 -10.99
C SER A 185 18.52 12.23 -10.40
N ALA A 186 17.55 11.82 -9.59
CA ALA A 186 17.35 10.43 -9.18
C ALA A 186 17.38 9.46 -10.38
N PHE A 187 16.88 9.92 -11.53
CA PHE A 187 16.78 9.10 -12.74
C PHE A 187 18.12 8.90 -13.46
N ASP A 188 19.20 9.57 -13.02
CA ASP A 188 20.56 9.28 -13.47
C ASP A 188 21.07 7.94 -12.87
N GLU A 189 20.53 7.54 -11.72
CA GLU A 189 20.93 6.33 -10.98
C GLU A 189 19.82 5.27 -10.92
N LEU A 190 18.57 5.66 -11.18
CA LEU A 190 17.38 4.81 -11.11
C LEU A 190 16.66 4.79 -12.45
N CYS A 191 16.26 3.60 -12.89
CA CYS A 191 15.41 3.42 -14.05
C CYS A 191 14.07 2.85 -13.62
N LEU A 192 13.03 3.67 -13.68
CA LEU A 192 11.65 3.21 -13.57
C LEU A 192 11.19 2.73 -14.95
N VAL A 193 10.39 1.67 -14.97
CA VAL A 193 9.79 1.13 -16.19
C VAL A 193 8.28 1.25 -16.06
N PRO A 194 7.53 1.31 -17.18
CA PRO A 194 6.08 1.29 -17.10
C PRO A 194 5.54 0.08 -16.34
N ASP A 195 4.35 0.20 -15.80
CA ASP A 195 3.62 -0.92 -15.22
C ASP A 195 3.43 -2.00 -16.29
N PHE A 196 3.70 -3.25 -15.95
CA PHE A 196 3.50 -4.34 -16.90
C PHE A 196 3.21 -5.66 -16.21
N GLN A 197 2.56 -6.54 -16.96
CA GLN A 197 2.48 -7.94 -16.65
C GLN A 197 2.78 -8.80 -17.88
N THR A 198 3.67 -9.77 -17.69
CA THR A 198 3.93 -10.88 -18.60
C THR A 198 3.43 -12.17 -17.96
N CYS A 199 3.46 -13.28 -18.70
CA CYS A 199 3.09 -14.59 -18.15
C CYS A 199 3.98 -15.05 -16.97
N LEU A 200 5.13 -14.43 -16.70
CA LEU A 200 6.04 -14.86 -15.64
C LEU A 200 6.39 -13.77 -14.62
N MET A 201 6.01 -12.52 -14.87
CA MET A 201 6.40 -11.41 -14.03
C MET A 201 5.44 -10.24 -14.20
N ALA A 202 5.09 -9.60 -13.09
CA ALA A 202 4.42 -8.31 -13.05
C ALA A 202 5.24 -7.29 -12.27
N ARG A 203 5.11 -6.01 -12.62
CA ARG A 203 5.68 -4.88 -11.89
C ARG A 203 4.62 -3.81 -11.70
N MET A 204 4.46 -3.39 -10.45
CA MET A 204 3.47 -2.42 -9.98
C MET A 204 4.12 -1.42 -9.04
N TYR A 205 3.54 -0.22 -8.97
CA TYR A 205 4.07 0.89 -8.20
C TYR A 205 3.03 1.43 -7.23
N PHE A 206 3.49 1.78 -6.03
CA PHE A 206 2.65 2.38 -5.01
C PHE A 206 3.39 3.55 -4.37
N LEU A 207 2.70 4.65 -4.13
CA LEU A 207 3.16 5.68 -3.23
C LEU A 207 2.68 5.33 -1.83
N ARG A 208 3.59 4.92 -0.95
CA ARG A 208 3.27 4.77 0.47
C ARG A 208 3.40 6.13 1.14
N VAL A 209 2.26 6.69 1.58
CA VAL A 209 2.24 7.88 2.42
C VAL A 209 2.12 7.44 3.88
N THR A 210 3.07 7.85 4.72
CA THR A 210 3.06 7.55 6.14
C THR A 210 2.90 8.82 6.96
N VAL A 211 1.86 8.86 7.78
CA VAL A 211 1.62 9.89 8.79
C VAL A 211 2.10 9.37 10.13
N ARG A 212 3.07 10.06 10.73
CA ARG A 212 3.53 9.77 12.10
C ARG A 212 2.93 10.78 13.06
N HIS A 213 2.34 10.31 14.13
CA HIS A 213 1.71 11.11 15.17
C HIS A 213 2.68 11.38 16.33
N LYS A 214 2.42 12.42 17.13
CA LYS A 214 3.28 12.78 18.26
C LYS A 214 3.34 11.70 19.36
N ASN A 215 2.31 10.87 19.47
CA ASN A 215 2.25 9.73 20.40
C ASN A 215 3.11 8.53 19.95
N GLY A 216 3.79 8.60 18.81
CA GLY A 216 4.65 7.54 18.28
C GLY A 216 3.95 6.59 17.32
N VAL A 217 2.61 6.60 17.25
CA VAL A 217 1.83 5.81 16.30
C VAL A 217 2.10 6.30 14.88
N ALA A 218 2.21 5.36 13.94
CA ALA A 218 2.37 5.65 12.53
C ALA A 218 1.31 4.90 11.72
N GLN A 219 0.71 5.62 10.80
CA GLN A 219 -0.35 5.16 9.92
C GLN A 219 0.12 5.30 8.48
N ALA A 220 -0.05 4.28 7.65
CA ALA A 220 0.32 4.34 6.25
C ALA A 220 -0.85 3.97 5.32
N VAL A 221 -0.90 4.64 4.17
CA VAL A 221 -1.78 4.32 3.05
C VAL A 221 -0.93 4.07 1.81
N HIS A 222 -1.32 3.10 1.00
CA HIS A 222 -0.65 2.74 -0.26
C HIS A 222 -1.50 3.22 -1.42
N VAL A 223 -1.08 4.30 -2.07
CA VAL A 223 -1.77 4.87 -3.24
C VAL A 223 -1.23 4.20 -4.50
N PRO A 224 -2.06 3.53 -5.32
CA PRO A 224 -1.63 2.99 -6.61
C PRO A 224 -1.02 4.09 -7.50
N LEU A 225 0.09 3.78 -8.15
CA LEU A 225 0.71 4.65 -9.13
C LEU A 225 0.91 3.89 -10.44
N THR A 226 0.64 4.56 -11.56
CA THR A 226 0.98 4.03 -12.88
C THR A 226 2.07 4.86 -13.52
N ILE A 227 3.13 4.18 -13.96
CA ILE A 227 4.22 4.80 -14.68
C ILE A 227 3.96 4.65 -16.18
N TYR A 228 3.98 5.77 -16.90
CA TYR A 228 3.85 5.84 -18.35
C TYR A 228 5.19 6.19 -19.00
N GLN A 229 5.32 5.86 -20.30
CA GLN A 229 6.46 6.22 -21.13
C GLN A 229 6.30 7.60 -21.74
#